data_AF-A0A7Y3GR59-F1
#
_entry.id   AF-A0A7Y3GR59-F1
#
_cell.length_a   1.000
_cell.length_b   1.000
_cell.length_c   1.000
_cell.angle_alpha   90.00
_cell.angle_beta   90.00
_cell.angle_gamma   90.00
#
_symmetry.space_group_name_H-M   'P 1'
#
loop_
_entity.id
_entity.type
_entity.pdbx_description
1 polymer ?
#
loop_
_entity_poly.entity_id
_entity_poly.type
_entity_poly.pdbx_seq_one_letter_code
_entity_poly.pdbx_strand_id
1 'polypeptide(L)'
;MNDTTDGIILTLAYPETVVMVADEWYSPFLKYFGIGKKNYVRAGHAALVLIDKNTGHLEYHDFGRYITPEPYARVRGQLTDAELQFPLTASIKNGKIENLEELLTFLATHPKLTHGDGKLLASVCRKVDYIKAREHIAKMQQREFIRYAAFIKEACNCARFVTDTLIESVTDSSI
;
A
#
# COMPACT_ATOMS: atom_id res chain seq x y z
N MET A 1 27.20 1.32 14.55
CA MET A 1 25.94 1.98 14.94
C MET A 1 24.87 0.90 14.92
N ASN A 2 24.35 0.52 16.09
CA ASN A 2 23.26 -0.46 16.15
C ASN A 2 22.04 0.19 15.52
N ASP A 3 21.51 -0.43 14.48
CA ASP A 3 20.27 -0.02 13.85
C ASP A 3 19.14 -0.35 14.83
N THR A 4 18.63 0.63 15.56
CA THR A 4 17.57 0.45 16.58
C THR A 4 16.18 0.28 15.95
N THR A 5 16.12 0.12 14.63
CA THR A 5 14.88 0.00 13.87
C THR A 5 14.52 -1.47 13.71
N ASP A 6 13.29 -1.82 14.06
CA ASP A 6 12.76 -3.18 14.07
C ASP A 6 11.85 -3.48 12.88
N GLY A 7 11.52 -2.48 12.06
CA GLY A 7 10.64 -2.61 10.90
C GLY A 7 11.33 -2.44 9.55
N ILE A 8 10.77 -3.08 8.52
CA ILE A 8 11.01 -2.78 7.11
C ILE A 8 9.67 -2.51 6.44
N ILE A 9 9.57 -1.45 5.64
CA ILE A 9 8.45 -1.25 4.73
C ILE A 9 8.91 -1.50 3.30
N LEU A 10 8.26 -2.46 2.64
CA LEU A 10 8.35 -2.66 1.21
C LEU A 10 7.20 -1.89 0.54
N THR A 11 7.51 -0.74 -0.06
CA THR A 11 6.54 0.04 -0.84
C THR A 11 6.36 -0.60 -2.21
N LEU A 12 5.11 -0.80 -2.64
CA LEU A 12 4.74 -1.43 -3.90
C LEU A 12 3.95 -0.46 -4.76
N ALA A 13 4.22 -0.43 -6.06
CA ALA A 13 3.43 0.29 -7.05
C ALA A 13 3.19 -0.57 -8.29
N TYR A 14 1.97 -0.50 -8.81
CA TYR A 14 1.52 -1.17 -10.03
C TYR A 14 1.01 -0.11 -11.02
N PRO A 15 1.90 0.56 -11.78
CA PRO A 15 1.56 1.76 -12.58
C PRO A 15 0.57 1.51 -13.72
N GLU A 16 0.44 0.27 -14.17
CA GLU A 16 -0.46 -0.12 -15.25
C GLU A 16 -1.88 -0.47 -14.79
N THR A 17 -2.14 -0.51 -13.48
CA THR A 17 -3.46 -0.86 -12.96
C THR A 17 -4.51 0.16 -13.41
N VAL A 18 -5.60 -0.36 -13.99
CA VAL A 18 -6.75 0.43 -14.45
C VAL A 18 -7.78 0.50 -13.33
N VAL A 19 -8.14 1.71 -12.92
CA VAL A 19 -9.07 1.97 -11.83
C VAL A 19 -10.26 2.77 -12.31
N MET A 20 -11.38 2.69 -11.59
CA MET A 20 -12.52 3.59 -11.84
C MET A 20 -12.13 5.03 -11.50
N VAL A 21 -12.66 5.99 -12.26
CA VAL A 21 -12.48 7.42 -11.94
C VAL A 21 -13.04 7.73 -10.54
N ALA A 22 -12.43 8.68 -9.83
CA ALA A 22 -12.96 9.15 -8.55
C ALA A 22 -14.19 10.03 -8.79
N ASP A 23 -15.12 10.08 -7.82
CA ASP A 23 -16.25 11.02 -7.85
C ASP A 23 -15.76 12.43 -7.47
N GLU A 24 -15.13 13.10 -8.43
CA GLU A 24 -14.60 14.45 -8.32
C GLU A 24 -15.04 15.29 -9.51
N TRP A 25 -15.25 16.59 -9.30
CA TRP A 25 -15.82 17.50 -10.29
C TRP A 25 -15.07 17.53 -11.63
N TYR A 26 -13.76 17.26 -11.60
CA TYR A 26 -12.89 17.26 -12.78
C TYR A 26 -12.83 15.89 -13.49
N SER A 27 -13.25 14.79 -12.84
CA SER A 27 -13.17 13.43 -13.40
C SER A 27 -13.87 13.27 -14.75
N PRO A 28 -15.07 13.85 -14.99
CA PRO A 28 -15.73 13.77 -16.30
C PRO A 28 -14.92 14.42 -17.43
N PHE A 29 -14.02 15.34 -17.10
CA PHE A 29 -13.22 16.09 -18.06
C PHE A 29 -11.92 15.38 -18.46
N LEU A 30 -11.41 14.45 -17.63
CA LEU A 30 -10.13 13.75 -17.85
C LEU A 30 -10.03 13.09 -19.24
N LYS A 31 -11.13 12.47 -19.70
CA LYS A 31 -11.20 11.82 -21.02
C LYS A 31 -10.93 12.79 -22.18
N TYR A 32 -11.26 14.07 -22.06
CA TYR A 32 -11.03 15.08 -23.10
C TYR A 32 -9.57 15.50 -23.19
N PHE A 33 -8.79 15.26 -22.13
CA PHE A 33 -7.34 15.45 -22.08
C PHE A 33 -6.56 14.17 -22.42
N GLY A 34 -7.23 13.12 -22.91
CA GLY A 34 -6.61 11.82 -23.20
C GLY A 34 -6.25 11.00 -21.95
N ILE A 35 -6.69 11.44 -20.76
CA ILE A 35 -6.45 10.74 -19.50
C ILE A 35 -7.62 9.79 -19.25
N GLY A 36 -7.44 8.52 -19.62
CA GLY A 36 -8.43 7.46 -19.42
C GLY A 36 -9.63 7.52 -20.37
N LYS A 37 -10.71 6.85 -19.96
CA LYS A 37 -12.01 6.74 -20.62
C LYS A 37 -13.09 7.34 -19.71
N LYS A 38 -14.36 7.30 -20.15
CA LYS A 38 -15.51 7.88 -19.44
C LYS A 38 -15.58 7.49 -17.95
N ASN A 39 -15.30 6.24 -17.60
CA ASN A 39 -15.44 5.72 -16.24
C ASN A 39 -14.14 5.12 -15.66
N TYR A 40 -13.06 5.05 -16.44
CA TYR A 40 -11.85 4.32 -16.04
C TYR A 40 -10.60 5.07 -16.44
N VAL A 41 -9.56 5.01 -15.62
CA VAL A 41 -8.26 5.63 -15.87
C VAL A 41 -7.15 4.67 -15.47
N ARG A 42 -6.05 4.68 -16.21
CA ARG A 42 -4.80 4.03 -15.78
C ARG A 42 -4.11 4.97 -14.80
N ALA A 43 -4.50 4.89 -13.52
CA ALA A 43 -3.93 5.69 -12.44
C ALA A 43 -3.03 4.89 -11.49
N GLY A 44 -2.91 3.57 -11.73
CA GLY A 44 -2.07 2.67 -10.94
C GLY A 44 -2.69 2.26 -9.60
N HIS A 45 -2.00 1.36 -8.91
CA HIS A 45 -2.29 0.93 -7.54
C HIS A 45 -1.02 1.00 -6.70
N ALA A 46 -1.17 1.26 -5.40
CA ALA A 46 -0.08 1.30 -4.45
C ALA A 46 -0.45 0.52 -3.19
N ALA A 47 0.53 -0.21 -2.66
CA ALA A 47 0.39 -1.04 -1.48
C ALA A 47 1.70 -1.02 -0.70
N LEU A 48 1.69 -1.57 0.51
CA LEU A 48 2.89 -1.79 1.29
C LEU A 48 2.88 -3.19 1.92
N VAL A 49 4.07 -3.72 2.16
CA VAL A 49 4.28 -4.84 3.08
C VAL A 49 5.11 -4.34 4.24
N LEU A 50 4.53 -4.38 5.44
CA LEU A 50 5.22 -4.12 6.69
C LEU A 50 5.84 -5.43 7.19
N ILE A 51 7.11 -5.39 7.55
CA ILE A 51 7.88 -6.58 7.92
C ILE A 51 8.55 -6.36 9.27
N ASP A 52 8.33 -7.28 10.20
CA ASP A 52 9.05 -7.33 11.47
C ASP A 52 10.43 -7.97 11.25
N LYS A 53 11.50 -7.25 11.61
CA LYS A 53 12.88 -7.73 11.43
C LYS A 53 13.24 -8.93 12.30
N ASN A 54 12.57 -9.10 13.43
CA ASN A 54 12.88 -10.14 14.40
C ASN A 54 12.25 -11.48 14.00
N THR A 55 11.03 -11.43 13.47
CA THR A 55 10.23 -12.62 13.13
C THR A 55 10.21 -12.92 11.64
N GLY A 56 10.48 -11.92 10.79
CA GLY A 56 10.26 -12.01 9.34
C GLY A 56 8.78 -12.00 8.93
N HIS A 57 7.88 -11.76 9.88
CA HIS A 57 6.44 -11.74 9.63
C HIS A 57 6.07 -10.63 8.64
N LEU A 58 5.18 -10.94 7.70
CA LEU A 58 4.75 -10.05 6.62
C LEU A 58 3.30 -9.59 6.85
N GLU A 59 3.07 -8.29 6.77
CA GLU A 59 1.74 -7.70 6.81
C GLU A 59 1.51 -6.88 5.54
N TYR A 60 0.73 -7.42 4.62
CA TYR A 60 0.32 -6.70 3.42
C TYR A 60 -0.86 -5.78 3.70
N HIS A 61 -0.74 -4.53 3.24
CA HIS A 61 -1.78 -3.52 3.33
C HIS A 61 -1.92 -2.70 2.06
N ASP A 62 -3.16 -2.43 1.68
CA ASP A 62 -3.48 -1.48 0.63
C ASP A 62 -4.75 -0.68 0.98
N PHE A 63 -5.01 0.37 0.22
CA PHE A 63 -6.18 1.22 0.41
C PHE A 63 -6.91 1.43 -0.91
N GLY A 64 -8.21 1.20 -0.91
CA GLY A 64 -9.00 1.23 -2.12
C GLY A 64 -10.49 1.03 -1.88
N ARG A 65 -11.27 1.12 -2.96
CA ARG A 65 -12.73 1.01 -2.94
C ARG A 65 -13.15 -0.48 -2.93
N TYR A 66 -12.88 -1.15 -1.82
CA TYR A 66 -13.13 -2.59 -1.65
C TYR A 66 -14.42 -2.84 -0.88
N ILE A 67 -15.50 -3.23 -1.58
CA ILE A 67 -16.80 -3.53 -0.94
C ILE A 67 -17.24 -2.37 -0.02
N THR A 68 -17.17 -1.15 -0.56
CA THR A 68 -17.52 0.10 0.15
C THR A 68 -18.57 0.87 -0.63
N PRO A 69 -19.50 1.60 0.03
CA PRO A 69 -20.39 2.51 -0.66
C PRO A 69 -19.60 3.70 -1.23
N GLU A 70 -19.98 4.19 -2.40
CA GLU A 70 -19.42 5.45 -2.92
C GLU A 70 -19.76 6.63 -1.99
N PRO A 71 -18.85 7.60 -1.79
CA PRO A 71 -17.51 7.75 -2.40
C PRO A 71 -16.37 7.19 -1.52
N TYR A 72 -16.62 6.19 -0.69
CA TYR A 72 -15.69 5.72 0.33
C TYR A 72 -14.80 4.56 -0.15
N ALA A 73 -13.69 4.39 0.55
CA ALA A 73 -12.71 3.33 0.43
C ALA A 73 -12.28 2.88 1.84
N ARG A 74 -11.57 1.76 1.92
CA ARG A 74 -11.08 1.19 3.19
C ARG A 74 -9.66 0.67 3.05
N VAL A 75 -8.98 0.54 4.19
CA VAL A 75 -7.71 -0.17 4.30
C VAL A 75 -8.00 -1.68 4.35
N ARG A 76 -7.25 -2.48 3.61
CA ARG A 76 -7.23 -3.94 3.75
C ARG A 76 -5.98 -4.41 4.47
N GLY A 77 -6.07 -5.59 5.04
CA GLY A 77 -4.98 -6.34 5.64
C GLY A 77 -5.51 -7.66 6.18
N GLN A 78 -4.61 -8.53 6.64
CA GLN A 78 -4.99 -9.87 7.14
C GLN A 78 -6.14 -9.86 8.17
N LEU A 79 -6.22 -8.83 9.02
CA LEU A 79 -7.28 -8.71 10.03
C LEU A 79 -8.69 -8.60 9.41
N THR A 80 -8.82 -7.88 8.29
CA THR A 80 -10.11 -7.61 7.64
C THR A 80 -10.35 -8.51 6.43
N ASP A 81 -9.30 -9.07 5.86
CA ASP A 81 -9.31 -9.81 4.60
C ASP A 81 -8.38 -11.03 4.74
N ALA A 82 -8.95 -12.19 5.09
CA ALA A 82 -8.20 -13.41 5.44
C ALA A 82 -7.30 -13.92 4.29
N GLU A 83 -7.66 -13.63 3.05
CA GLU A 83 -6.87 -13.94 1.85
C GLU A 83 -5.52 -13.21 1.78
N LEU A 84 -5.35 -12.14 2.57
CA LEU A 84 -4.10 -11.39 2.68
C LEU A 84 -3.13 -11.99 3.72
N GLN A 85 -3.47 -13.13 4.31
CA GLN A 85 -2.52 -13.95 5.05
C GLN A 85 -1.64 -14.73 4.07
N PHE A 86 -0.44 -14.21 3.79
CA PHE A 86 0.46 -14.85 2.84
C PHE A 86 1.23 -16.01 3.48
N PRO A 87 1.44 -17.13 2.76
CA PRO A 87 2.21 -18.27 3.24
C PRO A 87 3.72 -18.03 3.08
N LEU A 88 4.18 -16.79 3.32
CA LEU A 88 5.56 -16.35 3.11
C LEU A 88 6.12 -15.72 4.38
N THR A 89 7.44 -15.77 4.53
CA THR A 89 8.17 -15.12 5.61
C THR A 89 9.45 -14.51 5.04
N ALA A 90 9.82 -13.32 5.49
CA ALA A 90 11.09 -12.71 5.10
C ALA A 90 12.25 -13.38 5.86
N SER A 91 13.26 -13.85 5.12
CA SER A 91 14.56 -14.18 5.69
C SER A 91 15.37 -12.90 5.86
N ILE A 92 15.66 -12.53 7.11
CA ILE A 92 16.35 -11.26 7.42
C ILE A 92 17.73 -11.54 8.00
N LYS A 93 18.76 -11.00 7.34
CA LYS A 93 20.15 -11.08 7.79
C LYS A 93 20.80 -9.71 7.69
N ASN A 94 21.41 -9.26 8.79
CA ASN A 94 22.06 -7.95 8.87
C ASN A 94 21.13 -6.80 8.40
N GLY A 95 19.84 -6.86 8.75
CA GLY A 95 18.83 -5.88 8.35
C GLY A 95 18.43 -5.90 6.87
N LYS A 96 18.86 -6.90 6.10
CA LYS A 96 18.49 -7.08 4.68
C LYS A 96 17.60 -8.30 4.52
N ILE A 97 16.63 -8.18 3.60
CA ILE A 97 15.78 -9.30 3.16
C ILE A 97 16.60 -10.13 2.16
N GLU A 98 16.92 -11.37 2.50
CA GLU A 98 17.68 -12.27 1.63
C GLU A 98 16.82 -12.84 0.51
N ASN A 99 15.56 -13.18 0.79
CA ASN A 99 14.61 -13.73 -0.18
C ASN A 99 13.72 -12.66 -0.84
N LEU A 100 14.24 -11.45 -1.06
CA LEU A 100 13.45 -10.34 -1.61
C LEU A 100 12.84 -10.68 -2.98
N GLU A 101 13.57 -11.40 -3.84
CA GLU A 101 13.09 -11.80 -5.16
C GLU A 101 11.90 -12.76 -5.08
N GLU A 102 11.90 -13.68 -4.11
CA GLU A 102 10.78 -14.60 -3.85
C GLU A 102 9.52 -13.81 -3.45
N LEU A 103 9.67 -12.89 -2.48
CA LEU A 103 8.56 -12.05 -2.02
C LEU A 103 7.99 -11.20 -3.16
N LEU A 104 8.86 -10.54 -3.93
CA LEU A 104 8.44 -9.70 -5.06
C LEU A 104 7.79 -10.52 -6.18
N THR A 105 8.29 -11.73 -6.46
CA THR A 105 7.71 -12.63 -7.45
C THR A 105 6.29 -13.03 -7.05
N PHE A 106 6.08 -13.38 -5.77
CA PHE A 106 4.74 -13.68 -5.27
C PHE A 106 3.80 -12.48 -5.42
N LEU A 107 4.23 -11.29 -4.97
CA LEU A 107 3.43 -10.06 -5.04
C LEU A 107 3.12 -9.61 -6.48
N ALA A 108 4.00 -9.93 -7.44
CA ALA A 108 3.81 -9.61 -8.85
C ALA A 108 2.90 -10.61 -9.59
N THR A 109 2.82 -11.85 -9.12
CA THR A 109 2.11 -12.95 -9.81
C THR A 109 0.77 -13.32 -9.19
N HIS A 110 0.33 -12.62 -8.13
CA HIS A 110 -0.96 -12.82 -7.47
C HIS A 110 -1.86 -11.57 -7.52
N PRO A 111 -2.20 -11.04 -8.72
CA PRO A 111 -3.03 -9.84 -8.87
C PRO A 111 -4.42 -9.98 -8.25
N LYS A 112 -4.95 -11.22 -8.12
CA LYS A 112 -6.22 -11.48 -7.42
C LYS A 112 -6.18 -11.12 -5.94
N LEU A 113 -5.00 -11.16 -5.30
CA LEU A 113 -4.82 -10.78 -3.90
C LEU A 113 -4.45 -9.29 -3.79
N THR A 114 -3.51 -8.85 -4.62
CA THR A 114 -2.90 -7.52 -4.50
C THR A 114 -3.71 -6.42 -5.20
N HIS A 115 -4.63 -6.79 -6.10
CA HIS A 115 -5.32 -5.87 -7.01
C HIS A 115 -4.36 -5.03 -7.87
N GLY A 116 -3.11 -5.46 -7.97
CA GLY A 116 -2.07 -4.81 -8.75
C GLY A 116 -1.83 -5.57 -10.05
N ASP A 117 -2.20 -4.95 -11.16
CA ASP A 117 -1.96 -5.48 -12.51
C ASP A 117 -0.72 -4.87 -13.14
N GLY A 118 -0.05 -5.65 -13.99
CA GLY A 118 1.08 -5.20 -14.80
C GLY A 118 2.41 -5.24 -14.06
N LYS A 119 3.25 -4.22 -14.24
CA LYS A 119 4.62 -4.23 -13.74
C LYS A 119 4.63 -3.85 -12.26
N LEU A 120 5.23 -4.70 -11.44
CA LEU A 120 5.54 -4.35 -10.05
C LEU A 120 6.80 -3.47 -9.99
N LEU A 121 6.66 -2.29 -9.40
CA LEU A 121 7.78 -1.48 -8.92
C LEU A 121 7.81 -1.57 -7.39
N ALA A 122 8.99 -1.70 -6.80
CA ALA A 122 9.14 -1.80 -5.36
C ALA A 122 10.33 -1.02 -4.81
N SER A 123 10.19 -0.52 -3.58
CA SER A 123 11.25 0.14 -2.81
C SER A 123 11.30 -0.39 -1.38
N VAL A 124 12.50 -0.49 -0.81
CA VAL A 124 12.74 -1.07 0.52
C VAL A 124 13.24 0.01 1.49
N CYS A 125 12.40 0.42 2.44
CA CYS A 125 12.80 1.27 3.55
C CYS A 125 13.10 0.43 4.79
N ARG A 126 14.35 0.46 5.26
CA ARG A 126 14.83 -0.33 6.42
C ARG A 126 14.83 0.48 7.73
N LYS A 127 14.54 1.77 7.67
CA LYS A 127 14.62 2.70 8.81
C LYS A 127 13.25 2.95 9.41
N VAL A 128 12.51 1.88 9.71
CA VAL A 128 11.12 1.94 10.15
C VAL A 128 10.99 1.47 11.59
N ASP A 129 10.18 2.18 12.37
CA ASP A 129 9.61 1.74 13.65
C ASP A 129 8.35 0.92 13.34
N TYR A 130 8.43 -0.40 13.57
CA TYR A 130 7.38 -1.34 13.21
C TYR A 130 6.08 -1.06 13.98
N ILE A 131 6.18 -0.70 15.25
CA ILE A 131 5.02 -0.44 16.10
C ILE A 131 4.29 0.81 15.63
N LYS A 132 5.00 1.91 15.35
CA LYS A 132 4.37 3.13 14.81
C LYS A 132 3.67 2.90 13.47
N ALA A 133 4.29 2.11 12.59
CA ALA A 133 3.67 1.74 11.31
C ALA A 133 2.36 0.98 11.55
N ARG A 134 2.36 -0.04 12.40
CA ARG A 134 1.15 -0.81 12.74
C ARG A 134 0.08 0.05 13.40
N GLU A 135 0.45 0.94 14.32
CA GLU A 135 -0.49 1.85 14.99
C GLU A 135 -1.18 2.77 13.98
N HIS A 136 -0.43 3.34 13.02
CA HIS A 136 -1.01 4.15 11.96
C HIS A 136 -1.97 3.35 11.08
N ILE A 137 -1.57 2.16 10.63
CA ILE A 137 -2.39 1.27 9.81
C ILE A 137 -3.67 0.89 10.56
N ALA A 138 -3.56 0.48 11.82
CA ALA A 138 -4.70 0.11 12.66
C ALA A 138 -5.66 1.28 12.87
N LYS A 139 -5.13 2.49 13.13
CA LYS A 139 -5.94 3.72 13.21
C LYS A 139 -6.70 3.99 11.92
N MET A 140 -6.10 3.74 10.77
CA MET A 140 -6.76 3.90 9.48
C MET A 140 -7.81 2.80 9.21
N GLN A 141 -7.54 1.55 9.60
CA GLN A 141 -8.53 0.45 9.52
C GLN A 141 -9.75 0.70 10.43
N GLN A 142 -9.54 1.22 11.64
CA GLN A 142 -10.61 1.53 12.60
C GLN A 142 -11.59 2.62 12.13
N ARG A 143 -11.21 3.42 11.12
CA ARG A 143 -12.12 4.40 10.52
C ARG A 143 -13.18 3.75 9.63
N GLU A 144 -13.05 2.46 9.32
CA GLU A 144 -13.89 1.64 8.44
C GLU A 144 -13.97 2.18 7.01
N PHE A 145 -14.61 3.34 6.83
CA PHE A 145 -14.80 4.02 5.56
C PHE A 145 -14.14 5.41 5.57
N ILE A 146 -13.20 5.60 4.66
CA ILE A 146 -12.50 6.86 4.43
C ILE A 146 -12.85 7.35 3.03
N ARG A 147 -13.20 8.63 2.90
CA ARG A 147 -13.52 9.22 1.59
C ARG A 147 -12.35 9.00 0.63
N TYR A 148 -12.61 8.46 -0.55
CA TYR A 148 -11.63 8.30 -1.61
C TYR A 148 -11.58 9.56 -2.46
N ALA A 149 -10.41 10.18 -2.59
CA ALA A 149 -10.18 11.29 -3.54
C ALA A 149 -8.69 11.49 -3.82
N ALA A 150 -8.36 12.05 -4.98
CA ALA A 150 -6.99 12.39 -5.31
C ALA A 150 -6.50 13.63 -4.56
N PHE A 151 -7.33 14.70 -4.50
CA PHE A 151 -6.88 16.04 -4.07
C PHE A 151 -7.61 16.61 -2.84
N ILE A 152 -8.67 15.98 -2.34
CA ILE A 152 -9.32 16.44 -1.10
C ILE A 152 -8.39 16.15 0.08
N LYS A 153 -8.14 17.15 0.93
CA LYS A 153 -7.14 17.08 2.01
C LYS A 153 -7.49 16.02 3.06
N GLU A 154 -8.76 15.97 3.48
CA GLU A 154 -9.26 15.05 4.51
C GLU A 154 -9.59 13.64 3.96
N ALA A 155 -9.43 13.43 2.66
CA ALA A 155 -9.63 12.15 1.98
C ALA A 155 -8.35 11.30 1.96
N CYS A 156 -8.41 10.12 1.35
CA CYS A 156 -7.25 9.28 1.13
C CYS A 156 -7.33 8.59 -0.24
N ASN A 157 -6.20 8.02 -0.67
CA ASN A 157 -6.06 7.12 -1.81
C ASN A 157 -4.88 6.17 -1.55
N CYS A 158 -4.69 5.17 -2.42
CA CYS A 158 -3.66 4.14 -2.23
C CYS A 158 -2.27 4.72 -1.99
N ALA A 159 -1.85 5.68 -2.82
CA ALA A 159 -0.53 6.30 -2.72
C ALA A 159 -0.38 7.13 -1.43
N ARG A 160 -1.42 7.89 -1.05
CA ARG A 160 -1.42 8.67 0.19
C ARG A 160 -1.34 7.78 1.42
N PHE A 161 -2.13 6.70 1.47
CA PHE A 161 -2.08 5.74 2.58
C PHE A 161 -0.67 5.15 2.77
N VAL A 162 -0.04 4.72 1.67
CA VAL A 162 1.32 4.17 1.72
C VAL A 162 2.34 5.21 2.16
N THR A 163 2.24 6.43 1.63
CA THR A 163 3.15 7.54 1.95
C THR A 163 3.02 7.97 3.41
N ASP A 164 1.79 8.18 3.90
CA ASP A 164 1.52 8.60 5.27
C ASP A 164 1.99 7.53 6.27
N THR A 165 1.75 6.23 5.98
CA THR A 165 2.26 5.14 6.81
C THR A 165 3.78 5.15 6.90
N LEU A 166 4.47 5.41 5.79
CA LEU A 166 5.93 5.51 5.77
C LEU A 166 6.43 6.71 6.58
N ILE A 167 5.84 7.90 6.38
CA ILE A 167 6.23 9.13 7.09
C ILE A 167 6.04 9.01 8.60
N GLU A 168 4.92 8.43 9.04
CA GLU A 168 4.60 8.29 10.46
C GLU A 168 5.50 7.29 11.20
N SER A 169 6.20 6.43 10.46
CA SER A 169 7.00 5.33 11.02
C SER A 169 8.48 5.40 10.71
N VAL A 170 8.93 6.26 9.80
CA VAL A 170 10.35 6.40 9.49
C VAL A 170 11.10 7.05 10.66
N THR A 171 12.29 6.53 10.93
CA THR A 171 13.16 6.96 12.04
C THR A 171 14.32 7.83 11.59
N ASP A 172 14.50 7.95 10.27
CA ASP A 172 15.48 8.83 9.65
C ASP A 172 14.75 10.04 9.07
N SER A 173 15.01 11.22 9.63
CA SER A 173 14.35 12.47 9.26
C SER A 173 14.76 13.01 7.88
N SER A 174 15.72 12.37 7.20
CA SER A 174 16.15 12.75 5.85
C SER A 174 15.37 12.05 4.73
N ILE A 175 14.52 11.07 5.09
CA ILE A 175 13.68 10.28 4.17
C ILE A 175 12.35 10.99 3.92
#